data_AF-A0A968ZDY9-F1
#
_entry.id   AF-A0A968ZDY9-F1
#
_cell.length_a   1.000
_cell.length_b   1.000
_cell.length_c   1.000
_cell.angle_alpha   90.00
_cell.angle_beta   90.00
_cell.angle_gamma   90.00
#
_symmetry.space_group_name_H-M   'P 1'
#
loop_
_entity.id
_entity.type
_entity.pdbx_description
1 polymer ?
#
loop_
_entity_poly.entity_id
_entity_poly.type
_entity_poly.pdbx_seq_one_letter_code
_entity_poly.pdbx_strand_id
1 'polypeptide(L)' 'GKVEGAAFLGQDVIAHVAVPNLPRPMVARLAAGHPLSAKLARGQQVWLNWQADQAVILKD' A
#
# COMPACT_ATOMS: atom_id res chain seq x y z
N GLY A 1 5.50 -6.95 -2.77
CA GLY A 1 4.81 -7.27 -1.51
C GLY A 1 3.49 -7.97 -1.80
N LYS A 2 2.92 -8.64 -0.81
CA LYS A 2 1.65 -9.37 -0.94
C LYS A 2 0.53 -8.61 -0.24
N VAL A 3 -0.57 -8.35 -0.92
CA VAL A 3 -1.73 -7.68 -0.32
C VAL A 3 -2.35 -8.59 0.75
N GLU A 4 -2.48 -8.11 1.98
CA GLU A 4 -3.15 -8.82 3.07
C GLU A 4 -4.63 -8.43 3.19
N GLY A 5 -4.95 -7.20 2.80
CA GLY A 5 -6.31 -6.69 2.77
C GLY A 5 -6.36 -5.32 2.10
N ALA A 6 -7.55 -4.95 1.62
CA ALA A 6 -7.82 -3.64 1.06
C ALA A 6 -9.18 -3.14 1.54
N ALA A 7 -9.29 -1.84 1.77
CA ALA A 7 -10.52 -1.18 2.16
C ALA A 7 -10.81 -0.02 1.22
N PHE A 8 -12.05 0.06 0.74
CA PHE A 8 -12.53 1.16 -0.07
C PHE A 8 -13.11 2.25 0.83
N LEU A 9 -12.58 3.47 0.71
CA LEU A 9 -12.93 4.64 1.51
C LEU A 9 -13.34 5.80 0.59
N GLY A 10 -14.40 5.59 -0.18
CA GLY A 10 -14.97 6.60 -1.07
C GLY A 10 -14.02 6.97 -2.22
N GLN A 11 -13.17 7.96 -2.00
CA GLN A 11 -12.21 8.45 -3.00
C GLN A 11 -10.86 7.74 -2.93
N ASP A 12 -10.61 6.97 -1.88
CA ASP A 12 -9.35 6.27 -1.67
C ASP A 12 -9.56 4.77 -1.50
N VAL A 13 -8.53 4.01 -1.82
CA VAL A 13 -8.36 2.61 -1.45
C VAL A 13 -7.12 2.49 -0.58
N ILE A 14 -7.28 1.92 0.60
CA ILE A 14 -6.18 1.64 1.52
C ILE A 14 -5.82 0.17 1.42
N ALA A 15 -4.58 -0.11 1.06
CA ALA A 15 -4.03 -1.45 0.92
C ALA A 15 -3.04 -1.74 2.05
N HIS A 16 -3.25 -2.83 2.76
CA HIS A 16 -2.25 -3.42 3.66
C HIS A 16 -1.42 -4.41 2.85
N VAL A 17 -0.10 -4.18 2.77
CA VAL A 17 0.81 -4.97 1.96
C VAL A 17 1.93 -5.54 2.82
N ALA A 18 1.97 -6.86 2.95
CA ALA A 18 3.09 -7.55 3.57
C ALA A 18 4.34 -7.45 2.68
N VAL A 19 5.46 -7.08 3.30
CA VAL A 19 6.77 -7.00 2.65
C VAL A 19 7.73 -7.87 3.46
N PRO A 20 8.52 -8.74 2.82
CA PRO A 20 9.52 -9.55 3.51
C PRO A 20 10.44 -8.68 4.37
N ASN A 21 10.78 -9.18 5.55
CA ASN A 21 11.68 -8.52 6.52
C ASN A 21 11.15 -7.22 7.15
N LEU A 22 9.88 -6.86 6.94
CA LEU A 22 9.21 -5.83 7.72
C LEU A 22 8.28 -6.46 8.76
N PRO A 23 8.33 -6.02 10.03
CA PRO A 23 7.55 -6.61 11.12
C PRO A 23 6.06 -6.24 11.06
N ARG A 24 5.71 -5.21 10.28
CA ARG A 24 4.33 -4.74 10.09
C ARG A 24 4.05 -4.55 8.60
N PRO A 25 2.81 -4.77 8.15
CA PRO A 25 2.41 -4.45 6.79
C PRO A 25 2.62 -2.97 6.47
N MET A 26 3.00 -2.69 5.24
CA MET A 26 3.00 -1.32 4.72
C MET A 26 1.58 -0.92 4.37
N VAL A 27 1.21 0.31 4.73
CA VAL A 27 -0.07 0.89 4.35
C VAL A 27 0.15 1.76 3.12
N ALA A 28 -0.46 1.38 2.00
CA ALA A 28 -0.43 2.16 0.77
C ALA A 28 -1.83 2.76 0.50
N ARG A 29 -1.87 4.04 0.15
CA ARG A 29 -3.09 4.72 -0.29
C ARG A 29 -3.07 4.91 -1.80
N LEU A 30 -4.15 4.52 -2.45
CA LEU A 30 -4.37 4.70 -3.88
C LEU A 30 -5.65 5.52 -4.06
N ALA A 31 -5.68 6.43 -5.03
CA ALA A 31 -6.95 7.03 -5.43
C ALA A 31 -7.89 5.94 -5.98
N ALA A 32 -9.18 6.05 -5.72
CA ALA A 32 -10.20 5.11 -6.19
C ALA A 32 -10.24 5.03 -7.73
N GLY A 33 -9.88 6.10 -8.45
CA GLY A 33 -9.77 6.11 -9.91
C GLY A 33 -8.47 5.49 -10.46
N HIS A 34 -7.52 5.11 -9.61
CA HIS A 34 -6.26 4.52 -10.07
C HIS A 34 -6.49 3.11 -10.65
N PRO A 35 -5.95 2.73 -11.81
CA PRO A 35 -6.27 1.44 -12.45
C PRO A 35 -6.03 0.18 -11.60
N LEU A 36 -5.11 0.25 -10.64
CA LEU A 36 -4.84 -0.83 -9.68
C LEU A 36 -5.89 -0.94 -8.56
N SER A 37 -6.61 0.12 -8.23
CA SER A 37 -7.58 0.14 -7.12
C SER A 37 -8.71 -0.89 -7.35
N ALA A 38 -9.23 -0.96 -8.57
CA ALA A 38 -10.32 -1.85 -8.96
C ALA A 38 -9.92 -3.33 -9.02
N LYS A 39 -8.61 -3.60 -9.09
CA LYS A 39 -8.07 -4.96 -9.25
C LYS A 39 -7.42 -5.47 -7.97
N LEU A 40 -7.35 -4.65 -6.92
CA LEU A 40 -6.60 -4.97 -5.72
C LEU A 40 -7.33 -6.04 -4.90
N ALA A 41 -6.72 -7.22 -4.79
CA ALA A 41 -7.30 -8.34 -4.07
C ALA A 41 -6.32 -8.92 -3.05
N ARG A 42 -6.86 -9.51 -1.97
CA ARG A 42 -6.04 -10.24 -0.99
C ARG A 42 -5.24 -11.34 -1.66
N GLY A 43 -3.96 -11.43 -1.32
CA GLY A 43 -3.02 -12.40 -1.85
C GLY A 43 -2.30 -11.94 -3.12
N GLN A 44 -2.74 -10.85 -3.76
CA GLN A 44 -2.11 -10.33 -4.96
C GLN A 44 -0.69 -9.83 -4.68
N GLN A 45 0.21 -10.08 -5.64
CA GLN A 45 1.54 -9.50 -5.63
C GLN A 45 1.52 -8.10 -6.25
N VAL A 46 2.07 -7.14 -5.53
CA VAL A 46 2.16 -5.74 -5.95
C VAL A 46 3.57 -5.20 -5.75
N TRP A 47 3.97 -4.28 -6.61
CA TRP A 47 5.18 -3.49 -6.43
C TRP A 47 4.85 -2.21 -5.69
N LEU A 48 5.62 -1.90 -4.65
CA LEU A 48 5.54 -0.63 -3.93
C LEU A 48 6.71 0.22 -4.41
N ASN A 49 6.44 1.47 -4.75
CA ASN A 49 7.48 2.45 -5.05
C ASN A 49 7.65 3.38 -3.85
N TRP A 50 8.89 3.60 -3.43
CA TRP A 50 9.22 4.51 -2.35
C TRP A 50 9.88 5.75 -2.95
N GLN A 51 9.24 6.90 -2.79
CA GLN A 51 9.79 8.16 -3.27
C GLN A 51 10.65 8.78 -2.16
N ALA A 52 11.97 8.82 -2.39
CA ALA A 52 12.94 9.22 -1.37
C ALA A 52 12.75 10.67 -0.89
N ASP A 53 12.25 11.54 -1.76
CA ASP A 53 11.90 12.94 -1.48
C ASP A 53 10.70 13.08 -0.52
N GLN A 54 9.86 12.04 -0.40
CA GLN A 54 8.74 12.00 0.55
C GLN A 54 9.08 11.26 1.85
N ALA A 55 10.30 10.75 1.98
CA ALA A 55 10.74 10.05 3.17
C ALA A 55 11.09 11.04 4.29
N VAL A 56 10.53 10.83 5.48
CA VAL A 56 10.88 11.59 6.68
C VAL A 56 11.68 10.69 7.61
N ILE A 57 12.90 11.12 7.96
CA ILE A 57 13.67 10.50 9.04
C ILE A 57 13.19 11.13 10.34
N LEU A 58 12.54 10.33 11.17
CA LEU A 58 12.18 10.74 12.53
C LEU A 58 13.46 10.70 13.38
N LYS A 59 13.71 11.77 14.13
CA LYS A 59 14.78 11.85 15.11
C LYS A 59 14.11 11.97 16.48
N ASP A 60 14.50 11.10 17.40
CA ASP A 60 14.06 11.16 18.80
C ASP A 60 14.50 12.47 19.48
#